data_AF-A0A257Y5D8-F1
#
_entry.id   AF-A0A257Y5D8-F1
#
_cell.length_a   1.000
_cell.length_b   1.000
_cell.length_c   1.000
_cell.angle_alpha   90.00
_cell.angle_beta   90.00
_cell.angle_gamma   90.00
#
_symmetry.space_group_name_H-M   'P 1'
#
loop_
_entity.id
_entity.type
_entity.pdbx_description
1 polymer ?
#
loop_
_entity_poly.entity_id
_entity_poly.type
_entity_poly.pdbx_seq_one_letter_code
_entity_poly.pdbx_strand_id
1 'polypeptide(L)'
;PALAQPDRDAPFEFRFNFSPNELASVSDAQSLLVRLEQDVRRYCGGNGKMSIDERRFVNTCIDTTMKDSIAKFGSSTLAQAYQSRADG
;
A
#
# COMPACT_ATOMS: atom_id res chain seq x y z
N PRO A 1 8.45 -28.83 -15.76
CA PRO A 1 8.85 -27.48 -15.30
C PRO A 1 7.68 -26.76 -14.60
N ALA A 2 7.73 -26.64 -13.27
CA ALA A 2 6.75 -25.87 -12.53
C ALA A 2 7.09 -24.38 -12.68
N LEU A 3 6.19 -23.63 -13.32
CA LEU A 3 6.26 -22.18 -13.40
C LEU A 3 6.26 -21.63 -11.97
N ALA A 4 7.29 -20.85 -11.63
CA ALA A 4 7.42 -20.20 -10.34
C ALA A 4 6.08 -19.53 -9.98
N GLN A 5 5.41 -20.08 -8.97
CA GLN A 5 4.33 -19.36 -8.30
C GLN A 5 5.00 -18.09 -7.77
N PRO A 6 4.53 -16.88 -8.14
CA PRO A 6 5.13 -15.66 -7.65
C PRO A 6 5.11 -15.74 -6.14
N ASP A 7 6.32 -15.64 -5.59
CA ASP A 7 6.67 -15.79 -4.20
C ASP A 7 5.62 -15.11 -3.31
N ARG A 8 4.75 -15.93 -2.71
CA ARG A 8 3.64 -15.47 -1.88
C ARG A 8 4.12 -15.02 -0.48
N ASP A 9 5.41 -15.20 -0.22
CA ASP A 9 6.12 -14.89 1.02
C ASP A 9 7.03 -13.64 0.87
N ALA A 10 7.25 -13.18 -0.36
CA ALA A 10 8.10 -12.04 -0.63
C ALA A 10 7.48 -10.77 -0.02
N PRO A 11 8.25 -9.99 0.76
CA PRO A 11 7.78 -8.74 1.31
C PRO A 11 7.35 -7.82 0.16
N PHE A 12 6.25 -7.09 0.37
CA PHE A 12 5.81 -6.11 -0.60
C PHE A 12 6.92 -5.10 -0.89
N GLU A 13 7.28 -4.98 -2.16
CA GLU A 13 8.21 -3.98 -2.67
C GLU A 13 7.45 -2.98 -3.53
N PHE A 14 7.44 -1.72 -3.13
CA PHE A 14 6.93 -0.65 -3.98
C PHE A 14 7.97 -0.37 -5.09
N ARG A 15 7.59 -0.56 -6.36
CA ARG A 15 8.52 -0.42 -7.50
C ARG A 15 8.21 0.78 -8.40
N PHE A 16 7.29 1.64 -7.99
CA PHE A 16 6.97 2.85 -8.75
C PHE A 16 7.94 3.98 -8.39
N ASN A 17 8.40 4.71 -9.41
CA ASN A 17 9.17 5.94 -9.20
C ASN A 17 8.22 7.03 -8.68
N PHE A 18 8.68 7.77 -7.68
CA PHE A 18 8.01 8.97 -7.18
C PHE A 18 8.97 10.15 -7.26
N SER A 19 8.41 11.34 -7.48
CA SER A 19 9.20 12.57 -7.44
C SER A 19 9.29 13.07 -6.00
N PRO A 20 10.43 13.64 -5.57
CA PRO A 20 10.54 14.23 -4.23
C PRO A 20 9.52 15.36 -4.00
N ASN A 21 9.08 16.05 -5.06
CA ASN A 21 7.99 17.02 -5.00
C ASN A 21 6.66 16.40 -4.55
N GLU A 22 6.42 15.12 -4.83
CA GLU A 22 5.21 14.44 -4.37
C GLU A 22 5.20 14.20 -2.85
N LEU A 23 6.34 14.35 -2.18
CA LEU A 23 6.46 14.32 -0.71
C LEU A 23 6.56 15.72 -0.10
N ALA A 24 6.47 16.78 -0.91
CA ALA A 24 6.62 18.16 -0.45
C ALA A 24 5.43 18.63 0.40
N SER A 25 4.22 18.15 0.10
CA SER A 25 2.99 18.52 0.81
C SER A 25 2.14 17.30 1.12
N VAL A 26 1.30 17.40 2.16
CA VAL A 26 0.34 16.33 2.52
C VAL A 26 -0.60 16.01 1.35
N SER A 27 -1.07 17.03 0.63
CA SER A 27 -1.96 16.86 -0.54
C SER A 27 -1.27 16.13 -1.70
N ASP A 28 0.00 16.43 -1.96
CA ASP A 28 0.77 15.74 -3.00
C ASP A 28 1.05 14.28 -2.59
N ALA A 29 1.37 14.08 -1.30
CA ALA A 29 1.64 12.77 -0.73
C ALA A 29 0.39 11.87 -0.74
N GLN A 30 -0.83 12.44 -0.72
CA GLN A 30 -2.06 11.65 -0.89
C GLN A 30 -2.11 10.96 -2.27
N SER A 31 -1.63 11.60 -3.32
CA SER A 31 -1.61 10.99 -4.66
C SER A 31 -0.68 9.77 -4.70
N LEU A 32 0.49 9.87 -4.07
CA LEU A 32 1.38 8.73 -3.86
C LEU A 32 0.73 7.65 -3.00
N LEU A 33 0.06 8.05 -1.93
CA LEU A 33 -0.58 7.12 -1.01
C LEU A 33 -1.69 6.32 -1.70
N VAL A 34 -2.48 6.95 -2.58
CA VAL A 34 -3.52 6.26 -3.36
C VAL A 34 -2.89 5.25 -4.32
N ARG A 35 -1.80 5.61 -4.99
CA ARG A 35 -1.06 4.70 -5.87
C ARG A 35 -0.47 3.51 -5.10
N LEU A 36 0.15 3.79 -3.95
CA LEU A 36 0.69 2.78 -3.05
C LEU A 36 -0.43 1.82 -2.59
N GLU A 37 -1.55 2.36 -2.14
CA GLU A 37 -2.70 1.56 -1.70
C GLU A 37 -3.23 0.67 -2.84
N GLN A 38 -3.28 1.17 -4.07
CA GLN A 38 -3.73 0.36 -5.22
C GLN A 38 -2.79 -0.82 -5.48
N ASP A 39 -1.48 -0.61 -5.38
CA ASP A 39 -0.49 -1.66 -5.57
C ASP A 39 -0.54 -2.68 -4.43
N VAL A 40 -0.64 -2.20 -3.18
CA VAL A 40 -0.84 -3.04 -2.00
C VAL A 40 -2.15 -3.82 -2.09
N ARG A 41 -3.24 -3.21 -2.55
CA ARG A 41 -4.52 -3.89 -2.78
C ARG A 41 -4.36 -5.01 -3.80
N ARG A 42 -3.65 -4.77 -4.90
CA ARG A 42 -3.37 -5.82 -5.90
C ARG A 42 -2.53 -6.94 -5.31
N TYR A 43 -1.49 -6.60 -4.53
CA TYR A 43 -0.65 -7.58 -3.83
C TYR A 43 -1.45 -8.43 -2.84
N CYS A 44 -2.30 -7.81 -2.03
CA CYS A 44 -3.19 -8.49 -1.09
C CYS A 44 -4.38 -9.21 -1.77
N GLY A 45 -4.53 -9.12 -3.09
CA GLY A 45 -5.59 -9.81 -3.85
C GLY A 45 -6.92 -9.05 -3.93
N GLY A 46 -6.99 -7.79 -3.49
CA GLY A 46 -8.14 -6.87 -3.41
C GLY A 46 -8.97 -6.60 -4.67
N ASN A 47 -8.64 -7.20 -5.81
CA ASN A 47 -9.20 -6.88 -7.12
C ASN A 47 -10.41 -7.74 -7.55
N GLY A 48 -10.91 -8.63 -6.68
CA GLY A 48 -11.98 -9.58 -7.00
C GLY A 48 -13.26 -9.44 -6.15
N LYS A 49 -14.30 -10.20 -6.53
CA LYS A 49 -15.44 -10.44 -5.64
C LYS A 49 -14.96 -11.28 -4.46
N MET A 50 -15.13 -10.76 -3.25
CA MET A 50 -14.69 -11.36 -2.01
C MET A 50 -15.85 -11.57 -1.06
N SER A 51 -15.78 -12.65 -0.30
CA SER A 51 -16.61 -12.85 0.89
C SER A 51 -16.24 -11.82 1.98
N ILE A 52 -17.15 -11.61 2.94
CA ILE A 52 -16.91 -10.66 4.05
C ILE A 52 -15.65 -11.03 4.85
N ASP A 53 -15.43 -12.31 5.12
CA ASP A 53 -14.21 -12.80 5.79
C ASP A 53 -12.95 -12.51 4.97
N GLU A 54 -12.97 -12.82 3.68
CA GLU A 54 -11.86 -12.54 2.76
C GLU A 54 -11.56 -11.04 2.69
N ARG A 55 -12.60 -10.21 2.64
CA ARG A 55 -12.45 -8.75 2.69
C ARG A 55 -11.78 -8.30 3.99
N ARG A 56 -12.09 -8.92 5.13
CA ARG A 56 -11.42 -8.62 6.40
C ARG A 56 -9.93 -8.97 6.34
N PHE A 57 -9.58 -10.17 5.87
CA PHE A 57 -8.19 -10.57 5.69
C PHE A 57 -7.42 -9.63 4.75
N VAL A 58 -8.03 -9.29 3.62
CA VAL A 58 -7.44 -8.39 2.63
C VAL A 58 -7.27 -6.98 3.20
N ASN A 59 -8.25 -6.44 3.91
CA ASN A 59 -8.13 -5.14 4.57
C ASN A 59 -7.01 -5.13 5.62
N THR A 60 -6.89 -6.19 6.42
CA THR A 60 -5.78 -6.32 7.39
C THR A 60 -4.42 -6.42 6.68
N CYS A 61 -4.33 -7.16 5.57
CA CYS A 61 -3.12 -7.21 4.75
C CYS A 61 -2.76 -5.82 4.21
N ILE A 62 -3.75 -5.09 3.69
CA ILE A 62 -3.54 -3.74 3.14
C ILE A 62 -3.05 -2.79 4.22
N ASP A 63 -3.71 -2.74 5.38
CA ASP A 63 -3.34 -1.87 6.48
C ASP A 63 -1.91 -2.15 6.98
N THR A 64 -1.57 -3.43 7.18
CA THR A 64 -0.24 -3.85 7.63
C THR A 64 0.84 -3.49 6.61
N THR A 65 0.60 -3.80 5.34
CA THR A 65 1.55 -3.55 4.25
C THR A 65 1.72 -2.06 3.98
N MET A 66 0.65 -1.27 4.07
CA MET A 66 0.71 0.19 3.96
C MET A 66 1.57 0.79 5.08
N LYS A 67 1.34 0.39 6.34
CA LYS A 67 2.13 0.86 7.48
C LYS A 67 3.62 0.54 7.33
N ASP A 68 3.94 -0.70 6.95
CA ASP A 68 5.31 -1.11 6.69
C ASP A 68 5.94 -0.32 5.53
N SER A 69 5.21 -0.13 4.43
CA SER A 69 5.67 0.64 3.29
C SER A 69 5.94 2.10 3.66
N ILE A 70 5.02 2.76 4.36
CA ILE A 70 5.16 4.15 4.79
C ILE A 70 6.36 4.29 5.74
N ALA A 71 6.55 3.34 6.65
CA ALA A 71 7.73 3.32 7.52
C ALA A 71 9.03 3.21 6.70
N LYS A 72 9.06 2.38 5.65
CA LYS A 72 10.19 2.24 4.71
C LYS A 72 10.44 3.50 3.88
N PHE A 73 9.39 4.24 3.50
CA PHE A 73 9.52 5.51 2.80
C PHE A 73 10.21 6.58 3.65
N GLY A 74 10.08 6.52 4.99
CA GLY A 74 10.73 7.46 5.91
C GLY A 74 10.26 8.91 5.80
N SER A 75 9.17 9.18 5.09
CA SER A 75 8.63 10.54 4.90
C SER A 75 7.56 10.84 5.94
N SER A 76 7.82 11.84 6.78
CA SER A 76 6.84 12.33 7.77
C SER A 76 5.57 12.86 7.10
N THR A 77 5.70 13.50 5.93
CA THR A 77 4.56 14.00 5.14
C THR A 77 3.65 12.86 4.68
N LEU A 78 4.24 11.77 4.17
CA LEU A 78 3.49 10.59 3.73
C LEU A 78 2.82 9.88 4.92
N ALA A 79 3.52 9.79 6.06
CA ALA A 79 2.97 9.23 7.29
C ALA A 79 1.79 10.06 7.83
N GLN A 80 1.90 11.40 7.80
CA GLN A 80 0.79 12.29 8.16
C GLN A 80 -0.39 12.14 7.20
N ALA A 81 -0.14 12.10 5.88
CA ALA A 81 -1.19 11.89 4.89
C ALA A 81 -1.95 10.57 5.10
N TYR A 82 -1.23 9.51 5.48
CA TYR A 82 -1.86 8.23 5.81
C TYR A 82 -2.71 8.29 7.08
N GLN A 83 -2.18 8.88 8.16
CA GLN A 83 -2.91 9.03 9.41
C GLN A 83 -4.19 9.86 9.22
N SER A 84 -4.10 10.99 8.51
CA SER A 84 -5.27 11.82 8.21
C SER A 84 -6.33 11.10 7.37
N ARG A 85 -5.95 10.09 6.57
CA ARG A 85 -6.88 9.26 5.80
C ARG A 85 -7.48 8.11 6.61
N ALA A 86 -6.76 7.59 7.61
CA ALA A 86 -7.26 6.56 8.51
C ALA A 86 -8.24 7.12 9.56
N ASP A 87 -8.15 8.41 9.87
CA ASP A 87 -9.03 9.13 10.81
C ASP A 87 -10.35 9.63 10.17
N GLY A 88 -10.46 9.54 8.83
CA GLY A 88 -11.57 10.07 8.03
C GLY A 88 -12.63 9.05 7.62
#